data_AF-A0A218ZRQ6-F1
#
_entry.id   AF-A0A218ZRQ6-F1
#
_cell.length_a   1.000
_cell.length_b   1.000
_cell.length_c   1.000
_cell.angle_alpha   90.00
_cell.angle_beta   90.00
_cell.angle_gamma   90.00
#
_symmetry.space_group_name_H-M   'P 1'
#
loop_
_entity.id
_entity.type
_entity.pdbx_description
1 polymer ?
#
loop_
_entity_poly.entity_id
_entity_poly.type
_entity_poly.pdbx_seq_one_letter_code
_entity_poly.pdbx_strand_id
1 'polypeptide(L)'
;MYKVYSLKKEKRKTLDTLLADDIVGRQTVIYKDSENYGGTGEDLYVLIEGSSEIFSRIAEMKLEGLVEIKKPEEIYRQIKAEEDKAEGGMGFMFGQ
;
A
#
# COMPACT_ATOMS: atom_id res chain seq x y z
N MET A 1 5.10 -11.67 -3.98
CA MET A 1 4.70 -10.81 -5.13
C MET A 1 4.30 -9.46 -4.59
N TYR A 2 4.46 -8.38 -5.35
CA TYR A 2 4.00 -7.05 -4.95
C TYR A 2 3.08 -6.47 -6.02
N LYS A 3 2.10 -5.69 -5.60
CA LYS A 3 1.32 -4.83 -6.48
C LYS A 3 1.07 -3.48 -5.83
N VAL A 4 1.07 -2.44 -6.64
CA VAL A 4 0.72 -1.08 -6.20
C VAL A 4 -0.61 -0.72 -6.83
N TYR A 5 -1.49 -0.22 -5.98
CA TYR A 5 -2.79 0.29 -6.35
C TYR A 5 -2.87 1.78 -6.02
N SER A 6 -3.61 2.55 -6.80
CA SER A 6 -4.03 3.89 -6.43
C SER A 6 -5.47 3.87 -5.95
N LEU A 7 -5.71 4.51 -4.82
CA LEU A 7 -7.02 4.65 -4.21
C LEU A 7 -7.31 6.13 -3.93
N LYS A 8 -8.44 6.65 -4.39
CA LYS A 8 -8.86 8.01 -4.04
C LYS A 8 -8.95 8.19 -2.52
N LYS A 9 -8.46 9.31 -1.99
CA LYS A 9 -8.56 9.66 -0.56
C LYS A 9 -10.00 9.63 -0.06
N GLU A 10 -10.96 10.01 -0.90
CA GLU A 10 -12.39 9.96 -0.62
C GLU A 10 -12.90 8.53 -0.33
N LYS A 11 -12.27 7.53 -0.94
CA LYS A 11 -12.59 6.12 -0.79
C LYS A 11 -11.76 5.45 0.31
N ARG A 12 -11.29 6.20 1.32
CA ARG A 12 -10.53 5.64 2.46
C ARG A 12 -11.19 4.45 3.14
N LYS A 13 -12.53 4.37 3.14
CA LYS A 13 -13.29 3.19 3.60
C LYS A 13 -12.87 1.89 2.90
N THR A 14 -12.50 1.97 1.62
CA THR A 14 -11.98 0.83 0.86
C THR A 14 -10.67 0.29 1.44
N LEU A 15 -9.77 1.19 1.85
CA LEU A 15 -8.52 0.82 2.52
C LEU A 15 -8.80 0.19 3.89
N ASP A 16 -9.74 0.74 4.65
CA ASP A 16 -10.15 0.19 5.95
C ASP A 16 -10.69 -1.24 5.79
N THR A 17 -11.55 -1.48 4.80
CA THR A 17 -12.03 -2.83 4.47
C THR A 17 -10.90 -3.79 4.07
N LEU A 18 -9.88 -3.31 3.35
CA LEU A 18 -8.69 -4.10 3.00
C LEU A 18 -7.90 -4.49 4.24
N LEU A 19 -7.67 -3.54 5.16
CA LEU A 19 -6.92 -3.77 6.39
C LEU A 19 -7.70 -4.64 7.39
N ALA A 20 -9.04 -4.56 7.37
CA ALA A 20 -9.92 -5.37 8.20
C ALA A 20 -10.08 -6.82 7.69
N ASP A 21 -9.67 -7.11 6.44
CA ASP A 21 -9.72 -8.47 5.90
C ASP A 21 -8.65 -9.36 6.56
N ASP A 22 -9.05 -10.55 6.98
CA ASP A 22 -8.17 -11.48 7.71
C ASP A 22 -6.99 -11.97 6.85
N ILE A 23 -7.13 -12.00 5.53
CA ILE A 23 -6.05 -12.46 4.63
C ILE A 23 -5.12 -11.28 4.33
N VAL A 24 -5.67 -10.14 3.89
CA VAL A 24 -4.89 -8.96 3.49
C VAL A 24 -4.23 -8.28 4.69
N GLY A 25 -4.93 -8.15 5.81
CA GLY A 25 -4.41 -7.55 7.05
C GLY A 25 -3.27 -8.34 7.71
N ARG A 26 -3.10 -9.62 7.36
CA ARG A 26 -1.94 -10.45 7.79
C ARG A 26 -0.69 -10.22 6.94
N GLN A 27 -0.78 -9.47 5.85
CA GLN A 27 0.31 -9.23 4.92
C GLN A 27 0.85 -7.80 5.07
N THR A 28 1.93 -7.50 4.36
CA THR A 28 2.53 -6.17 4.38
C THR A 28 1.72 -5.24 3.48
N VAL A 29 0.92 -4.37 4.09
CA VAL A 29 0.14 -3.34 3.40
C VAL A 29 0.68 -1.96 3.77
N ILE A 30 1.27 -1.28 2.80
CA ILE A 30 1.85 0.04 2.96
C ILE A 30 1.03 1.00 2.13
N TYR A 31 0.53 2.08 2.73
CA TYR A 31 -0.18 3.13 2.02
C TYR A 31 0.50 4.47 2.25
N LYS A 32 0.73 5.21 1.17
CA LYS A 32 1.39 6.52 1.18
C LYS A 32 0.63 7.49 0.29
N ASP A 33 0.84 8.78 0.53
CA ASP A 33 0.17 9.85 -0.20
C ASP A 33 0.75 10.00 -1.61
N SER A 34 -0.09 10.00 -2.65
CA SER A 34 0.40 10.04 -4.03
C SER A 34 1.19 11.31 -4.37
N GLU A 35 0.95 12.40 -3.63
CA GLU A 35 1.63 13.69 -3.77
C GLU A 35 3.17 13.55 -3.74
N ASN A 36 3.70 12.67 -2.88
CA ASN A 36 5.14 12.50 -2.70
C ASN A 36 5.80 11.65 -3.79
N TYR A 37 5.00 10.99 -4.63
CA TYR A 37 5.46 10.02 -5.63
C TYR A 37 5.04 10.41 -7.05
N GLY A 38 4.74 11.69 -7.28
CA GLY A 38 4.39 12.23 -8.59
C GLY A 38 2.91 12.11 -8.98
N GLY A 39 2.03 11.81 -8.03
CA GLY A 39 0.58 11.83 -8.22
C GLY A 39 -0.03 13.23 -8.05
N THR A 40 -1.35 13.30 -8.15
CA THR A 40 -2.13 14.55 -7.99
C THR A 40 -2.35 14.96 -6.53
N GLY A 41 -2.00 14.09 -5.57
CA GLY A 41 -2.25 14.32 -4.15
C GLY A 41 -3.70 14.11 -3.72
N GLU A 42 -4.59 13.74 -4.64
CA GLU A 42 -5.99 13.36 -4.34
C GLU A 42 -6.13 11.85 -4.12
N ASP A 43 -5.12 11.09 -4.53
CA ASP A 43 -5.04 9.64 -4.44
C ASP A 43 -4.00 9.19 -3.40
N LEU A 44 -4.14 7.96 -2.95
CA LEU A 44 -3.23 7.22 -2.07
C LEU A 44 -2.65 6.06 -2.85
N TYR A 45 -1.33 5.87 -2.77
CA TYR A 45 -0.70 4.67 -3.27
C TYR A 45 -0.66 3.60 -2.20
N VAL A 46 -1.27 2.46 -2.49
CA VAL A 46 -1.36 1.30 -1.63
C VAL A 46 -0.50 0.20 -2.24
N LEU A 47 0.69 0.02 -1.66
CA LEU A 47 1.57 -1.10 -1.93
C LEU A 47 1.14 -2.29 -1.07
N ILE A 48 0.93 -3.42 -1.72
CA ILE A 48 0.58 -4.68 -1.05
C ILE A 48 1.62 -5.72 -1.46
N GLU A 49 2.34 -6.25 -0.46
CA GLU A 49 3.32 -7.31 -0.63
C GLU A 49 2.82 -8.60 0.02
N GLY A 50 2.74 -9.68 -0.77
CA GLY A 50 2.34 -10.98 -0.27
C GLY A 50 2.16 -12.03 -1.36
N SER A 51 1.34 -13.04 -1.07
CA SER A 51 1.05 -14.16 -1.98
C SER A 51 0.10 -13.79 -3.12
N SER A 52 -0.04 -14.62 -4.14
CA SER A 52 -1.00 -14.39 -5.23
C SER A 52 -2.47 -14.36 -4.75
N GLU A 53 -2.78 -15.07 -3.67
CA GLU A 53 -4.14 -15.23 -3.12
C GLU A 53 -4.79 -13.91 -2.68
N ILE A 54 -4.02 -13.03 -2.02
CA ILE A 54 -4.51 -11.69 -1.63
C ILE A 54 -4.93 -10.88 -2.85
N PHE A 55 -4.17 -10.91 -3.96
CA PHE A 55 -4.52 -10.13 -5.15
C PHE A 55 -5.79 -10.66 -5.83
N SER A 56 -6.01 -11.97 -5.81
CA SER A 56 -7.30 -12.56 -6.22
C SER A 56 -8.42 -12.06 -5.32
N ARG A 57 -8.22 -12.09 -3.99
CA ARG A 57 -9.24 -11.63 -3.02
C ARG A 57 -9.63 -10.17 -3.24
N ILE A 58 -8.64 -9.30 -3.42
CA ILE A 58 -8.84 -7.87 -3.69
C ILE A 58 -9.62 -7.67 -4.99
N ALA A 59 -9.29 -8.44 -6.04
CA ALA A 59 -10.02 -8.40 -7.30
C ALA A 59 -11.48 -8.88 -7.16
N GLU A 60 -11.73 -9.89 -6.34
CA GLU A 60 -13.08 -10.38 -6.02
C GLU A 60 -13.91 -9.34 -5.26
N MET A 61 -13.29 -8.59 -4.34
CA MET A 61 -13.96 -7.55 -3.56
C MET A 61 -14.47 -6.37 -4.40
N LYS A 62 -14.01 -6.24 -5.66
CA LYS A 62 -14.43 -5.18 -6.61
C LYS A 62 -14.47 -3.79 -5.96
N LEU A 63 -13.41 -3.47 -5.24
CA LEU A 63 -13.28 -2.25 -4.48
C LEU A 63 -13.35 -1.02 -5.39
N GLU A 64 -14.37 -0.19 -5.18
CA GLU A 64 -14.57 1.03 -5.96
C GLU A 64 -13.43 2.03 -5.73
N GLY A 65 -12.85 2.50 -6.85
CA GLY A 65 -11.79 3.51 -6.84
C GLY A 65 -10.39 2.94 -6.58
N LEU A 66 -10.24 1.62 -6.46
CA LEU A 66 -8.94 0.96 -6.42
C LEU A 66 -8.48 0.64 -7.86
N VAL A 67 -7.42 1.28 -8.30
CA VAL A 67 -6.89 1.14 -9.67
C VAL A 67 -5.48 0.58 -9.61
N GLU A 68 -5.21 -0.51 -10.33
CA GLU A 68 -3.86 -1.08 -10.40
C GLU A 68 -2.93 -0.14 -11.20
N ILE A 69 -1.80 0.23 -10.60
CA ILE A 69 -0.77 1.01 -11.29
C ILE A 69 0.05 0.10 -12.19
N LYS A 70 0.03 0.37 -13.50
CA LYS A 70 0.77 -0.43 -14.50
C LYS A 70 2.29 -0.31 -14.38
N LYS A 71 2.80 0.80 -13.83
CA LYS A 71 4.23 1.07 -13.63
C LYS A 71 4.54 1.32 -12.14
N PRO A 72 4.44 0.28 -11.31
CA PRO A 72 4.60 0.43 -9.86
C PRO A 72 6.07 0.58 -9.45
N GLU A 73 7.03 0.32 -10.34
CA GLU A 73 8.46 0.15 -10.00
C GLU A 73 9.09 1.37 -9.31
N GLU A 74 8.80 2.58 -9.81
CA GLU A 74 9.35 3.82 -9.27
C GLU A 74 8.74 4.15 -7.91
N ILE A 75 7.42 4.03 -7.79
CA ILE A 75 6.68 4.22 -6.54
C ILE A 75 7.14 3.19 -5.51
N TYR A 76 7.21 1.91 -5.90
CA TYR A 76 7.67 0.82 -5.05
C TYR A 76 9.10 1.06 -4.54
N ARG A 77 10.04 1.45 -5.41
CA ARG A 77 11.40 1.77 -4.99
C ARG A 77 11.44 2.89 -3.95
N GLN A 78 10.68 3.96 -4.18
CA GLN A 78 10.64 5.08 -3.24
C GLN A 78 9.97 4.68 -1.92
N ILE A 79 8.83 3.97 -1.96
CA ILE A 79 8.17 3.46 -0.76
C ILE A 79 9.11 2.54 0.00
N LYS A 80 9.76 1.58 -0.69
CA LYS A 80 10.65 0.63 -0.04
C LYS A 80 11.89 1.29 0.57
N ALA A 81 12.43 2.31 -0.09
CA ALA A 81 13.53 3.09 0.47
C ALA A 81 13.12 3.88 1.72
N GLU A 82 11.88 4.39 1.78
CA GLU A 82 11.35 5.07 2.96
C GLU A 82 11.02 4.08 4.08
N GLU A 83 10.44 2.92 3.76
CA GLU A 83 10.16 1.87 4.75
C GLU A 83 11.46 1.27 5.30
N ASP A 84 12.48 1.01 4.48
CA ASP A 84 13.80 0.55 4.95
C ASP A 84 14.46 1.56 5.91
N LYS A 85 14.34 2.87 5.63
CA LYS A 85 14.77 3.93 6.55
C LYS A 85 13.95 3.96 7.84
N ALA A 86 12.64 3.75 7.76
CA ALA A 86 11.75 3.71 8.92
C ALA A 86 12.00 2.46 9.80
N GLU A 87 12.17 1.30 9.18
CA GLU A 87 12.52 0.02 9.81
C GLU A 87 13.93 0.08 10.42
N GLY A 88 14.90 0.72 9.75
CA GLY A 88 16.23 1.02 10.29
C GLY A 88 16.24 2.10 11.39
N GLY A 89 15.21 2.96 11.44
CA GLY A 89 15.07 4.04 12.40
C GLY A 89 14.34 3.66 13.70
N MET A 90 13.58 2.56 13.72
CA MET A 90 12.89 2.08 14.92
C MET A 90 13.67 1.04 15.73
N GLY A 91 14.89 0.67 15.32
CA GLY A 91 15.82 -0.11 16.13
C GLY A 91 16.65 0.73 17.13
N PHE A 92 16.64 2.07 17.00
CA PHE A 92 17.47 2.98 17.82
C PHE A 92 16.70 3.78 18.87
N MET A 93 15.39 3.53 19.07
CA MET A 93 14.57 4.29 20.03
C MET A 93 13.87 3.46 21.13
N PHE A 94 14.29 2.22 21.34
CA PHE A 94 14.00 1.48 22.58
C PHE A 94 15.25 0.71 23.03
N GLY A 95 16.19 1.43 23.64
CA GLY A 95 17.39 0.85 24.25
C GLY A 95 18.03 1.87 25.18
N GLN A 96 17.36 2.15 26.29
CA GLN A 96 17.96 2.82 27.44
C GLN A 96 18.54 1.75 28.38
#